data_AF-A0A2H0RV65-F1
#
_entry.id   AF-A0A2H0RV65-F1
#
_cell.length_a   1.000
_cell.length_b   1.000
_cell.length_c   1.000
_cell.angle_alpha   90.00
_cell.angle_beta   90.00
_cell.angle_gamma   90.00
#
_symmetry.space_group_name_H-M   'P 1'
#
loop_
_entity.id
_entity.type
_entity.pdbx_description
1 polymer ?
#
loop_
_entity_poly.entity_id
_entity_poly.type
_entity_poly.pdbx_seq_one_letter_code
_entity_poly.pdbx_strand_id
1 'polypeptide(L)' 'MKVRASAKPICKDCRLIIRRNGLGKKVRRIVCKIPRHKQRQG' A
#
# COMPACT_ATOMS: atom_id res chain seq x y z
N MET A 1 -1.50 -9.76 -0.98
CA MET A 1 -1.38 -8.38 -0.44
C MET A 1 -1.02 -8.50 1.03
N LYS A 2 0.09 -7.91 1.49
CA LYS A 2 0.52 -7.98 2.90
C LYS A 2 -0.09 -6.83 3.71
N VAL A 3 -0.73 -7.10 4.85
CA VAL A 3 -1.26 -6.04 5.75
C VAL A 3 -0.22 -5.77 6.83
N ARG A 4 0.14 -4.50 7.03
CA ARG A 4 1.15 -4.07 8.01
C ARG A 4 0.75 -2.72 8.60
N ALA A 5 1.08 -2.49 9.86
CA ALA A 5 0.90 -1.18 10.51
C ALA A 5 1.70 -0.08 9.80
N SER A 6 2.88 -0.41 9.26
CA SER A 6 3.70 0.48 8.43
C SER A 6 3.97 -0.15 7.07
N ALA A 7 3.40 0.45 6.02
CA ALA A 7 3.66 0.04 4.64
C ALA A 7 4.78 0.91 4.06
N LYS A 8 5.95 0.31 3.78
CA LYS A 8 7.12 0.99 3.18
C LYS A 8 7.52 0.35 1.84
N PRO A 9 7.97 1.16 0.85
CA PRO A 9 8.41 0.64 -0.44
C PRO A 9 9.63 -0.29 -0.26
N ILE A 10 9.70 -1.34 -1.08
CA ILE A 10 10.74 -2.38 -1.00
C ILE A 10 11.72 -2.27 -2.18
N CYS A 11 11.23 -1.84 -3.35
CA CYS A 11 12.02 -1.68 -4.57
C CYS A 11 11.69 -0.38 -5.29
N LYS A 12 12.44 -0.06 -6.34
CA LYS A 12 12.27 1.16 -7.16
C LYS A 12 10.87 1.28 -7.78
N ASP A 13 10.25 0.15 -8.13
CA ASP A 13 8.89 0.10 -8.69
C ASP A 13 7.76 0.16 -7.65
N CYS A 14 8.07 0.19 -6.35
CA CYS A 14 7.04 0.31 -5.32
C CYS A 14 6.52 1.74 -5.26
N ARG A 15 5.22 1.92 -5.52
CA ARG A 15 4.56 3.23 -5.42
C ARG A 15 3.58 3.24 -4.25
N LEU A 16 3.69 4.28 -3.43
CA LEU A 16 2.72 4.56 -2.38
C LEU A 16 1.49 5.21 -3.01
N ILE A 17 0.32 4.63 -2.78
CA ILE A 17 -0.96 5.21 -3.16
C ILE A 17 -1.79 5.47 -1.92
N ILE A 18 -2.50 6.59 -1.93
CA ILE A 18 -3.47 6.95 -0.91
C ILE A 18 -4.85 6.87 -1.55
N ARG A 19 -5.72 6.00 -1.04
CA ARG A 19 -7.13 5.93 -1.46
C ARG A 19 -8.03 6.35 -0.32
N ARG A 20 -8.99 7.24 -0.58
CA ARG A 20 -10.13 7.46 0.33
C ARG A 20 -11.07 6.27 0.19
N ASN A 21 -11.46 5.66 1.29
CA ASN A 21 -12.61 4.75 1.30
C ASN A 21 -13.90 5.56 1.56
N GLY A 22 -15.06 4.95 1.32
CA GLY A 22 -16.36 5.62 1.41
C GLY A 22 -16.68 6.26 2.77
N LEU A 23 -15.99 5.85 3.84
CA LEU A 23 -16.11 6.42 5.20
C LEU A 23 -15.17 7.62 5.45
N GLY A 24 -14.56 8.20 4.41
CA GLY A 24 -13.64 9.34 4.56
C GLY A 24 -12.26 8.98 5.14
N LYS A 25 -11.98 7.70 5.45
CA LYS A 25 -10.66 7.27 5.95
C LYS A 25 -9.67 7.11 4.78
N LYS A 26 -8.48 7.71 4.93
CA LYS A 26 -7.37 7.53 3.97
C LYS A 26 -6.67 6.21 4.24
N VAL A 27 -6.67 5.31 3.27
CA VAL A 27 -5.94 4.03 3.32
C VAL A 27 -4.69 4.14 2.46
N ARG A 28 -3.52 3.99 3.08
CA ARG A 28 -2.24 3.89 2.36
C ARG A 28 -2.03 2.46 1.87
N ARG A 29 -1.60 2.30 0.62
CA ARG A 29 -1.27 1.01 0.02
C ARG A 29 -0.01 1.16 -0.81
N ILE A 30 0.75 0.08 -0.92
CA ILE A 30 1.87 -0.03 -1.86
C ILE A 30 1.45 -0.92 -2.98
N VAL A 31 1.61 -0.41 -4.20
CA VAL A 31 1.50 -1.20 -5.42
C VAL A 31 2.86 -1.36 -6.04
N CYS A 32 3.03 -2.49 -6.70
CA CYS A 32 4.21 -2.82 -7.46
C CYS A 32 3.80 -3.82 -8.54
N LYS A 33 4.62 -3.91 -9.59
CA LYS A 33 4.53 -4.96 -10.61
C LYS A 33 4.71 -6.33 -9.97
N ILE A 34 5.64 -6.43 -9.00
CA ILE A 34 5.92 -7.65 -8.23
C ILE A 34 4.80 -7.89 -7.20
N PRO A 35 4.02 -8.98 -7.29
CA PRO A 35 2.88 -9.24 -6.40
C PRO A 35 3.27 -9.34 -4.91
N ARG A 36 4.48 -9.85 -4.63
CA ARG A 36 5.01 -10.04 -3.26
C ARG A 36 5.28 -8.72 -2.52
N HIS A 37 5.37 -7.59 -3.24
CA HIS A 37 5.63 -6.26 -2.66
C HIS A 37 4.34 -5.47 -2.35
N LYS A 38 3.18 -5.93 -2.84
CA LYS A 38 1.90 -5.25 -2.61
C LYS A 38 1.55 -5.25 -1.12
N GLN A 39 1.39 -4.07 -0.53
CA GLN A 39 1.09 -3.90 0.90
C GLN A 39 -0.13 -2.99 1.14
N ARG A 40 -0.83 -3.18 2.25
CA ARG A 40 -1.90 -2.30 2.74
C ARG A 40 -1.57 -1.86 4.16
N GLN A 41 -1.66 -0.56 4.41
CA GLN A 41 -1.65 -0.05 5.76
C GLN A 41 -3.01 -0.30 6.40
N GLY A 42 -3.00 -1.06 7.48
CA GLY A 42 -4.15 -1.52 8.23
C GLY A 42 -3.67 -2.23 9.48
#